data_AF-A0A2P4UHG8-F1
#
_entry.id   AF-A0A2P4UHG8-F1
#
_cell.length_a   1.000
_cell.length_b   1.000
_cell.length_c   1.000
_cell.angle_alpha   90.00
_cell.angle_beta   90.00
_cell.angle_gamma   90.00
#
_symmetry.space_group_name_H-M   'P 1'
#
loop_
_entity.id
_entity.type
_entity.pdbx_description
1 polymer ?
#
loop_
_entity_poly.entity_id
_entity_poly.type
_entity_poly.pdbx_seq_one_letter_code
_entity_poly.pdbx_strand_id
1 'polypeptide(L)'
;MGTYIISSHGEPKWDKKTTIPQGVSVRFYQKFGVGMDSAEAFKLQSALTDPTHADASAVLERNPQRALWNGPNKQQPELELTADPKKAFKSGIVHAESREIVAVIELGTPVTLTDALQAIATHAAKKSEEAVVHCLFCL
;
A
#
# COMPACT_ATOMS: atom_id res chain seq x y z
N MET A 1 15.71 -1.43 -4.62
CA MET A 1 14.59 -1.25 -3.68
C MET A 1 13.35 -1.45 -4.50
N GLY A 2 12.57 -2.48 -4.22
CA GLY A 2 11.39 -2.85 -4.99
C GLY A 2 10.17 -2.03 -4.60
N THR A 3 9.32 -1.73 -5.57
CA THR A 3 8.10 -0.95 -5.39
C THR A 3 6.94 -1.89 -5.21
N TYR A 4 6.25 -1.78 -4.09
CA TYR A 4 5.09 -2.60 -3.75
C TYR A 4 3.88 -1.70 -3.62
N ILE A 5 2.74 -2.18 -4.11
CA ILE A 5 1.48 -1.46 -4.06
C ILE A 5 0.49 -2.31 -3.29
N ILE A 6 -0.11 -1.74 -2.24
CA ILE A 6 -1.26 -2.34 -1.58
C ILE A 6 -2.49 -1.58 -2.05
N SER A 7 -3.39 -2.31 -2.71
CA SER A 7 -4.70 -1.82 -3.15
C SER A 7 -5.78 -2.53 -2.34
N SER A 8 -6.41 -1.82 -1.40
CA SER A 8 -7.45 -2.36 -0.52
C SER A 8 -8.37 -1.23 -0.04
N HIS A 9 -9.22 -1.50 0.94
CA HIS A 9 -9.66 -0.51 1.91
C HIS A 9 -8.91 -0.77 3.22
N GLY A 10 -8.88 0.20 4.14
CA GLY A 10 -8.32 0.03 5.47
C GLY A 10 -9.30 0.49 6.53
N GLU A 11 -9.36 -0.17 7.68
CA GLU A 11 -10.09 0.32 8.85
C GLU A 11 -9.16 0.41 10.07
N PRO A 12 -9.19 1.52 10.84
CA PRO A 12 -8.40 1.66 12.06
C PRO A 12 -8.74 0.61 13.13
N LYS A 13 -7.73 -0.05 13.70
CA LYS A 13 -7.81 -0.79 14.96
C LYS A 13 -7.00 -0.05 16.02
N TRP A 14 -7.67 0.84 16.76
CA TRP A 14 -7.06 1.76 17.72
C TRP A 14 -6.44 1.07 18.95
N ASP A 15 -6.81 -0.18 19.21
CA ASP A 15 -6.28 -1.03 20.28
C ASP A 15 -4.94 -1.71 19.91
N LYS A 16 -4.50 -1.58 18.65
CA LYS A 16 -3.30 -2.22 18.11
C LYS A 16 -2.42 -1.21 17.37
N LYS A 17 -1.17 -1.57 17.10
CA LYS A 17 -0.21 -0.74 16.35
C LYS A 17 0.32 -1.49 15.14
N THR A 18 0.41 -0.80 14.01
CA THR A 18 1.04 -1.35 12.80
C THR A 18 2.53 -1.59 13.06
N THR A 19 3.03 -2.80 12.81
CA THR A 19 4.46 -3.13 12.86
C THR A 19 5.08 -3.11 11.47
N ILE A 20 6.21 -2.42 11.34
CA ILE A 20 6.92 -2.27 10.06
C ILE A 20 8.23 -3.07 10.15
N PRO A 21 8.39 -4.11 9.32
CA PRO A 21 9.63 -4.88 9.28
C PRO A 21 10.84 -4.04 8.89
N GLN A 22 12.05 -4.50 9.25
CA GLN A 22 13.28 -3.87 8.76
C GLN A 22 13.36 -3.94 7.22
N GLY A 23 13.95 -2.91 6.61
CA GLY A 23 14.06 -2.80 5.15
C GLY A 23 12.74 -2.47 4.44
N VAL A 24 11.67 -2.14 5.17
CA VAL A 24 10.37 -1.71 4.63
C VAL A 24 10.12 -0.24 4.96
N SER A 25 9.72 0.53 3.95
CA SER A 25 9.22 1.90 4.10
C SER A 25 7.80 1.99 3.55
N VAL A 26 6.89 2.68 4.26
CA VAL A 26 5.46 2.72 3.90
C VAL A 26 5.02 4.15 3.62
N ARG A 27 4.46 4.38 2.43
CA ARG A 27 4.02 5.69 1.94
C ARG A 27 2.50 5.76 1.84
N PHE A 28 1.94 6.83 2.38
CA PHE A 28 0.51 7.15 2.29
C PHE A 28 0.29 8.44 1.51
N TYR A 29 -0.80 8.49 0.76
CA TYR A 29 -1.17 9.60 -0.11
C TYR A 29 -2.43 10.35 0.34
N GLN A 30 -3.09 9.84 1.37
CA GLN A 30 -4.22 10.50 2.05
C GLN A 30 -3.92 10.69 3.53
N LYS A 31 -4.71 11.58 4.15
CA LYS A 31 -4.76 11.65 5.61
C LYS A 31 -5.44 10.40 6.15
N PHE A 32 -5.09 10.04 7.38
CA PHE A 32 -5.76 8.98 8.12
C PHE A 32 -7.28 9.25 8.21
N GLY A 33 -8.11 8.24 7.94
CA GLY A 33 -9.58 8.34 7.93
C GLY A 33 -10.18 9.09 6.74
N VAL A 34 -9.40 9.36 5.69
CA VAL A 34 -9.88 10.05 4.48
C VAL A 34 -9.68 9.15 3.28
N GLY A 35 -10.76 8.99 2.51
CA GLY A 35 -10.73 8.19 1.30
C GLY A 35 -10.13 8.87 0.08
N MET A 36 -9.41 8.08 -0.74
CA MET A 36 -9.06 8.42 -2.11
C MET A 36 -10.15 7.94 -3.06
N ASP A 37 -10.54 8.79 -4.01
CA ASP A 37 -11.41 8.40 -5.12
C ASP A 37 -10.78 7.25 -5.93
N SER A 38 -11.58 6.28 -6.35
CA SER A 38 -11.07 5.07 -7.03
C SER A 38 -10.40 5.38 -8.37
N ALA A 39 -10.89 6.37 -9.12
CA ALA A 39 -10.27 6.75 -10.39
C ALA A 39 -8.92 7.45 -10.15
N GLU A 40 -8.82 8.24 -9.09
CA GLU A 40 -7.54 8.85 -8.70
C GLU A 40 -6.54 7.81 -8.18
N ALA A 41 -7.00 6.85 -7.36
CA ALA A 41 -6.18 5.74 -6.90
C ALA A 41 -5.62 4.91 -8.06
N PHE A 42 -6.44 4.65 -9.08
CA PHE A 42 -6.00 3.94 -10.28
C PHE A 42 -4.96 4.72 -11.10
N LYS A 43 -5.15 6.03 -11.27
CA LYS A 43 -4.14 6.90 -11.93
C LYS A 43 -2.84 6.90 -11.15
N LEU A 44 -2.91 7.04 -9.83
CA LEU A 44 -1.75 7.03 -8.96
C LEU A 44 -1.03 5.69 -9.01
N GLN A 45 -1.75 4.57 -8.95
CA GLN A 45 -1.20 3.23 -9.13
C GLN A 45 -0.43 3.11 -10.46
N SER A 46 -1.03 3.60 -11.54
CA SER A 46 -0.44 3.56 -12.87
C SER A 46 0.84 4.41 -12.94
N ALA A 47 0.80 5.64 -12.39
CA ALA A 47 1.95 6.54 -12.33
C ALA A 47 3.09 6.02 -11.44
N LEU A 48 2.77 5.29 -10.36
CA LEU A 48 3.77 4.64 -9.50
C LEU A 48 4.40 3.41 -10.16
N THR A 49 3.65 2.70 -10.99
CA THR A 49 4.14 1.51 -11.71
C THR A 49 4.97 1.90 -12.94
N ASP A 50 4.62 3.00 -13.61
CA ASP A 50 5.37 3.56 -14.72
C ASP A 50 5.55 5.09 -14.55
N PRO A 51 6.58 5.51 -13.80
CA PRO A 51 6.85 6.93 -13.56
C PRO A 51 7.40 7.66 -14.80
N THR A 52 7.71 6.94 -15.88
CA THR A 52 8.23 7.53 -17.13
C THR A 52 7.13 7.89 -18.13
N HIS A 53 5.89 7.44 -17.89
CA HIS A 53 4.74 7.80 -18.70
C HIS A 53 4.52 9.32 -18.70
N ALA A 54 4.14 9.89 -19.85
CA ALA A 54 3.99 11.33 -20.02
C ALA A 54 3.06 11.98 -18.98
N ASP A 55 1.98 11.28 -18.61
CA ASP A 55 1.01 11.77 -17.63
C ASP A 55 1.40 11.50 -16.16
N ALA A 56 2.46 10.72 -15.89
CA ALA A 56 2.80 10.29 -14.54
C ALA A 56 3.21 11.46 -13.63
N SER A 57 4.02 12.40 -14.13
CA SER A 57 4.50 13.54 -13.33
C SER A 57 3.33 14.35 -12.76
N ALA A 58 2.36 14.71 -13.60
CA ALA A 58 1.19 15.47 -13.18
C ALA A 58 0.34 14.72 -12.13
N VAL A 59 0.24 13.40 -12.23
CA VAL A 59 -0.49 12.58 -11.24
C VAL A 59 0.27 12.54 -9.91
N LEU A 60 1.58 12.32 -9.93
CA LEU A 60 2.42 12.28 -8.72
C LEU A 60 2.47 13.64 -8.01
N GLU A 61 2.50 14.74 -8.77
CA GLU A 61 2.45 16.10 -8.23
C GLU A 61 1.11 16.41 -7.54
N ARG A 62 -0.02 15.95 -8.11
CA ARG A 62 -1.35 16.12 -7.49
C ARG A 62 -1.55 15.25 -6.25
N ASN A 63 -0.84 14.12 -6.16
CA ASN A 63 -0.92 13.17 -5.05
C ASN A 63 0.42 13.10 -4.30
N PRO A 64 0.84 14.18 -3.63
CA PRO A 64 2.08 14.14 -2.87
C PRO A 64 1.95 13.18 -1.69
N GLN A 65 3.03 12.47 -1.39
CA GLN A 65 3.14 11.68 -0.17
C GLN A 65 2.78 12.53 1.05
N ARG A 66 1.82 12.06 1.87
CA ARG A 66 1.34 12.74 3.07
C ARG A 66 1.98 12.21 4.35
N ALA A 67 2.24 10.91 4.40
CA ALA A 67 2.91 10.28 5.53
C ALA A 67 3.89 9.20 5.05
N LEU A 68 4.95 9.03 5.82
CA LEU A 68 5.95 7.99 5.66
C LEU A 68 6.16 7.32 7.01
N TRP A 69 6.02 5.99 7.05
CA TRP A 69 6.40 5.22 8.22
C TRP A 69 7.67 4.43 7.96
N ASN A 70 8.67 4.70 8.79
CA ASN A 70 9.96 4.03 8.78
C ASN A 70 10.23 3.49 10.19
N GLY A 71 10.29 2.16 10.32
CA GLY A 71 10.65 1.49 11.57
C GLY A 71 9.64 1.61 12.72
N PRO A 72 9.97 1.07 13.91
CA PRO A 72 8.99 0.78 14.95
C PRO A 72 8.52 1.96 15.81
N ASN A 73 9.16 3.14 15.74
CA ASN A 73 8.90 4.24 16.68
C ASN A 73 7.84 5.26 16.21
N LYS A 74 7.37 5.17 14.97
CA LYS A 74 6.38 6.11 14.38
C LYS A 74 5.07 5.43 13.98
N GLN A 75 4.78 4.28 14.59
CA GLN A 75 3.62 3.43 14.28
C GLN A 75 2.33 4.13 14.74
N GLN A 76 1.39 4.29 13.81
CA GLN A 76 0.01 4.68 14.14
C GLN A 76 -0.88 3.43 14.18
N PRO A 77 -2.21 3.53 14.42
CA PRO A 77 -2.97 2.34 14.80
C PRO A 77 -2.85 1.26 13.72
N GLU A 78 -3.05 0.02 14.12
CA GLU A 78 -3.10 -1.08 13.15
C GLU A 78 -4.23 -0.82 12.15
N LEU A 79 -4.04 -1.30 10.92
CA LEU A 79 -5.02 -1.13 9.84
C LEU A 79 -5.50 -2.50 9.40
N GLU A 80 -6.80 -2.72 9.45
CA GLU A 80 -7.42 -3.91 8.88
C GLU A 80 -7.70 -3.67 7.40
N LEU A 81 -6.99 -4.39 6.55
CA LEU A 81 -7.14 -4.31 5.11
C LEU A 81 -8.32 -5.18 4.68
N THR A 82 -9.27 -4.57 3.97
CA THR A 82 -10.47 -5.24 3.48
C THR A 82 -10.55 -5.12 1.96
N ALA A 83 -11.15 -6.13 1.33
CA ALA A 83 -11.36 -6.13 -0.11
C ALA A 83 -12.46 -5.14 -0.52
N ASP A 84 -12.45 -4.70 -1.78
CA ASP A 84 -13.52 -3.85 -2.30
C ASP A 84 -14.88 -4.58 -2.28
N PRO A 85 -15.86 -4.11 -1.48
CA PRO A 85 -17.15 -4.78 -1.36
C PRO A 85 -17.94 -4.78 -2.67
N LYS A 86 -17.67 -3.82 -3.55
CA LYS A 86 -18.30 -3.72 -4.88
C LYS A 86 -17.59 -4.57 -5.94
N LYS A 87 -16.42 -5.15 -5.63
CA LYS A 87 -15.55 -5.90 -6.56
C LYS A 87 -15.23 -5.12 -7.84
N ALA A 88 -15.26 -3.79 -7.79
CA ALA A 88 -14.93 -2.92 -8.92
C ALA A 88 -13.44 -3.05 -9.27
N PHE A 89 -12.60 -3.44 -8.31
CA PHE A 89 -11.20 -3.77 -8.51
C PHE A 89 -10.77 -4.94 -7.63
N LYS A 90 -9.71 -5.64 -8.03
CA LYS A 90 -9.09 -6.69 -7.22
C LYS A 90 -8.27 -6.04 -6.11
N SER A 91 -8.57 -6.38 -4.85
CA SER A 91 -7.77 -5.95 -3.71
C SER A 91 -6.62 -6.93 -3.46
N GLY A 92 -5.44 -6.40 -3.17
CA GLY A 92 -4.25 -7.21 -3.01
C GLY A 92 -2.96 -6.40 -2.96
N ILE A 93 -1.86 -7.15 -3.00
CA ILE A 93 -0.49 -6.65 -2.92
C ILE A 93 0.21 -7.03 -4.23
N VAL A 94 0.84 -6.05 -4.88
CA VAL A 94 1.53 -6.24 -6.16
C VAL A 94 2.95 -5.69 -6.07
N HIS A 95 3.92 -6.41 -6.64
CA HIS A 95 5.25 -5.90 -6.93
C HIS A 95 5.21 -5.20 -8.30
N ALA A 96 5.43 -3.88 -8.33
CA ALA A 96 5.16 -3.03 -9.48
C ALA A 96 6.03 -3.38 -10.68
N GLU A 97 7.31 -3.65 -10.45
CA GLU A 97 8.30 -3.89 -11.50
C GLU A 97 8.03 -5.21 -12.23
N SER A 98 7.72 -6.29 -11.50
CA SER A 98 7.43 -7.60 -12.12
C SER A 98 5.95 -7.84 -12.39
N ARG A 99 5.06 -6.95 -11.92
CA ARG A 99 3.60 -7.10 -11.95
C ARG A 99 3.10 -8.38 -11.27
N GLU A 100 3.91 -8.91 -10.35
CA GLU A 100 3.63 -10.14 -9.61
C GLU A 100 2.65 -9.85 -8.47
N ILE A 101 1.62 -10.67 -8.35
CA ILE A 101 0.68 -10.61 -7.23
C ILE A 101 1.31 -11.33 -6.05
N VAL A 102 1.67 -10.58 -5.01
CA VAL A 102 2.28 -11.12 -3.78
C VAL A 102 1.21 -11.74 -2.88
N ALA A 103 0.05 -11.09 -2.78
CA ALA A 103 -1.09 -11.59 -2.01
C ALA A 103 -2.41 -11.03 -2.57
N VAL A 104 -3.48 -11.81 -2.45
CA VAL A 104 -4.85 -11.37 -2.72
C VAL A 104 -5.53 -11.09 -1.38
N ILE A 105 -6.26 -9.98 -1.27
CA ILE A 105 -7.08 -9.65 -0.11
C ILE A 105 -8.52 -10.00 -0.49
N GLU A 106 -9.11 -10.98 0.19
CA GLU A 106 -10.45 -11.47 -0.09
C GLU A 106 -11.51 -10.84 0.82
N LEU A 107 -12.76 -10.82 0.36
CA LEU A 107 -13.89 -10.38 1.18
C LEU A 107 -14.10 -11.35 2.36
N GLY A 108 -14.28 -10.80 3.56
CA GLY A 108 -14.50 -11.59 4.77
C GLY A 108 -13.23 -12.20 5.39
N THR A 109 -12.06 -12.00 4.76
CA THR A 109 -10.77 -12.42 5.29
C THR A 109 -9.89 -11.19 5.54
N PRO A 110 -10.12 -10.48 6.66
CA PRO A 110 -9.33 -9.29 6.97
C PRO A 110 -7.85 -9.64 7.11
N VAL A 111 -6.99 -8.81 6.52
CA VAL A 111 -5.52 -8.91 6.61
C VAL A 111 -5.03 -7.66 7.32
N THR A 112 -4.20 -7.76 8.35
CA THR A 112 -3.65 -6.55 8.97
C THR A 112 -2.57 -5.93 8.09
N LEU A 113 -2.35 -4.61 8.22
CA LEU A 113 -1.24 -3.98 7.51
C LEU A 113 0.09 -4.56 7.98
N THR A 114 0.25 -4.88 9.27
CA THR A 114 1.42 -5.61 9.76
C THR A 114 1.68 -6.91 8.97
N ASP A 115 0.66 -7.75 8.81
CA ASP A 115 0.80 -9.02 8.09
C ASP A 115 1.12 -8.81 6.61
N ALA A 116 0.48 -7.82 5.98
CA ALA A 116 0.75 -7.44 4.60
C ALA A 116 2.20 -6.97 4.41
N LEU A 117 2.71 -6.14 5.32
CA LEU A 117 4.10 -5.67 5.29
C LEU A 117 5.09 -6.82 5.53
N GLN A 118 4.76 -7.79 6.39
CA GLN A 118 5.59 -8.97 6.61
C GLN A 118 5.64 -9.88 5.38
N ALA A 119 4.52 -10.04 4.66
CA ALA A 119 4.49 -10.75 3.38
C ALA A 119 5.37 -10.06 2.33
N ILE A 120 5.29 -8.72 2.24
CA ILE A 120 6.14 -7.91 1.35
C ILE A 120 7.62 -8.05 1.72
N ALA A 121 7.96 -7.90 3.01
CA ALA A 121 9.35 -8.02 3.48
C ALA A 121 9.93 -9.40 3.12
N THR A 122 9.14 -10.46 3.29
CA THR A 122 9.54 -11.83 2.94
C THR A 122 9.76 -11.98 1.43
N HIS A 123 8.90 -11.37 0.61
CA HIS A 123 9.03 -11.39 -0.84
C HIS A 123 10.25 -10.58 -1.34
N ALA A 124 10.45 -9.38 -0.80
CA ALA A 124 11.59 -8.52 -1.09
C ALA A 124 12.92 -9.18 -0.68
N ALA A 125 12.97 -9.84 0.48
CA ALA A 125 14.14 -10.58 0.92
C ALA A 125 14.54 -11.70 -0.07
N LYS A 126 13.58 -12.41 -0.68
CA LYS A 126 13.86 -13.41 -1.73
C LYS A 126 14.49 -12.80 -2.97
N LYS A 127 14.18 -11.54 -3.27
CA LYS A 127 14.79 -10.76 -4.37
C LYS A 127 16.03 -9.98 -3.93
N SER A 128 16.47 -10.13 -2.68
CA SER A 128 17.61 -9.42 -2.09
C SER A 128 17.49 -7.89 -2.20
N GLU A 129 16.30 -7.35 -1.91
CA GLU A 129 16.01 -5.92 -1.99
C GLU A 129 15.30 -5.38 -0.73
N GLU A 130 15.44 -4.08 -0.47
CA GLU A 130 14.52 -3.33 0.40
C GLU A 130 13.20 -3.05 -0.31
N ALA A 131 12.13 -2.76 0.43
CA ALA A 131 10.80 -2.49 -0.11
C ALA A 131 10.31 -1.07 0.19
N VAL A 132 9.78 -0.39 -0.83
CA VAL A 132 8.86 0.75 -0.65
C VAL A 132 7.45 0.26 -0.89
N VAL A 133 6.59 0.42 0.09
CA VAL A 133 5.17 0.07 0.02
C VAL A 133 4.35 1.33 -0.14
N HIS A 134 3.54 1.35 -1.19
CA HIS A 134 2.60 2.41 -1.50
C HIS A 134 1.20 1.95 -1.11
N CYS A 135 0.67 2.53 -0.05
CA CYS A 135 -0.70 2.29 0.40
C CYS A 135 -1.63 3.27 -0.34
N LEU A 136 -2.42 2.75 -1.28
CA LEU A 136 -3.35 3.55 -2.09
C LEU A 136 -4.75 3.63 -1.52
N PHE A 137 -4.98 2.96 -0.39
CA PHE A 137 -6.30 2.81 0.21
C PHE A 137 -6.71 3.97 1.11
N CYS A 138 -8.03 4.18 1.16
CA CYS A 138 -8.74 4.93 2.19
C CYS A 138 -8.61 4.22 3.53
N LEU A 139 -8.46 4.99 4.60
CA LEU A 139 -8.78 4.54 5.95
C LEU A 139 -10.16 5.01 6.39
#